data_AF-A0A4R3EKP7-F1
#
_entry.id   AF-A0A4R3EKP7-F1
#
_cell.length_a   1.000
_cell.length_b   1.000
_cell.length_c   1.000
_cell.angle_alpha   90.00
_cell.angle_beta   90.00
_cell.angle_gamma   90.00
#
_symmetry.space_group_name_H-M   'P 1'
#
loop_
_entity.id
_entity.type
_entity.pdbx_description
1 polymer ?
#
loop_
_entity_poly.entity_id
_entity_poly.type
_entity_poly.pdbx_seq_one_letter_code
_entity_poly.pdbx_strand_id
1 'polypeptide(L)' 'MFQAFDSRGGQPLGPEEFSMVQSLIRDYCRERMVDPSGGEAKEAARELLTWFQIGVTDQHRLRELLNSRN' A
#
# COMPACT_ATOMS: atom_id res chain seq x y z
N MET A 1 -22.30 9.62 20.11
CA MET A 1 -21.69 8.27 20.07
C MET A 1 -21.78 7.81 18.63
N PHE A 2 -20.77 8.09 17.80
CA PHE A 2 -20.75 7.68 16.39
C PHE A 2 -20.00 6.35 16.31
N GLN A 3 -20.75 5.25 16.33
CA GLN A 3 -20.27 3.96 15.86
C GLN A 3 -20.74 3.83 14.42
N ALA A 4 -19.90 4.24 13.48
CA ALA A 4 -20.10 3.98 12.06
C ALA A 4 -18.81 3.35 11.54
N PHE A 5 -18.96 2.26 10.79
CA PHE A 5 -17.95 1.37 10.22
C PHE A 5 -17.54 0.21 11.14
N ASP A 6 -18.35 -0.84 11.00
CA ASP A 6 -18.07 -2.24 11.30
C ASP A 6 -16.57 -2.60 11.20
N SER A 7 -16.08 -3.21 12.26
CA SER A 7 -14.72 -3.76 12.42
C SER A 7 -14.50 -5.05 11.60
N ARG A 8 -15.01 -5.11 10.37
CA ARG A 8 -14.78 -6.21 9.42
C ARG A 8 -14.45 -5.66 8.03
N GLY A 9 -13.16 -5.38 7.82
CA GLY A 9 -12.55 -5.32 6.49
C GLY A 9 -12.07 -3.93 6.06
N GLY A 10 -10.79 -3.64 6.31
CA GLY A 10 -10.06 -2.50 5.76
C GLY A 10 -10.18 -1.22 6.58
N GLN A 11 -9.09 -0.84 7.24
CA GLN A 11 -8.92 0.52 7.75
C GLN A 11 -9.12 1.49 6.56
N PRO A 12 -9.99 2.50 6.65
CA PRO A 12 -10.20 3.43 5.55
C PRO A 12 -8.86 4.08 5.20
N LEU A 13 -8.50 4.11 3.91
CA LEU A 13 -7.35 4.88 3.46
C LEU A 13 -7.67 6.36 3.67
N GLY A 14 -7.15 6.90 4.77
CA GLY A 14 -7.10 8.33 4.97
C GLY A 14 -6.09 8.99 4.03
N PRO A 15 -6.03 10.34 4.04
CA PRO A 15 -5.09 11.09 3.21
C PRO A 15 -3.62 10.81 3.59
N GLU A 16 -3.33 10.49 4.86
CA GLU A 16 -2.00 10.14 5.33
C GLU A 16 -1.59 8.75 4.82
N GLU A 17 -2.48 7.76 4.96
CA GLU A 17 -2.30 6.41 4.45
C GLU A 17 -2.11 6.42 2.93
N PHE A 18 -2.92 7.19 2.20
CA PHE A 18 -2.81 7.32 0.75
C PHE A 18 -1.45 7.91 0.35
N SER A 19 -1.00 8.95 1.06
CA SER A 19 0.31 9.56 0.82
C SER A 19 1.45 8.57 1.09
N MET A 20 1.33 7.75 2.13
CA MET A 20 2.28 6.69 2.46
C MET A 20 2.33 5.63 1.35
N VAL A 21 1.18 5.07 0.94
CA VAL A 21 1.08 4.08 -0.14
C VAL A 21 1.66 4.64 -1.45
N GLN A 22 1.32 5.89 -1.79
CA GLN A 22 1.83 6.54 -2.98
C GLN A 22 3.36 6.73 -2.93
N SER A 23 3.92 7.12 -1.78
CA SER A 23 5.37 7.23 -1.63
C SER A 23 6.05 5.88 -1.79
N LEU A 24 5.53 4.83 -1.16
CA LEU A 24 6.08 3.47 -1.24
C LEU A 24 6.11 2.95 -2.68
N ILE A 25 5.04 3.13 -3.44
CA ILE A 25 4.99 2.72 -4.85
C ILE A 25 5.95 3.55 -5.71
N ARG A 26 6.06 4.86 -5.45
CA ARG A 26 7.00 5.72 -6.17
C ARG A 26 8.45 5.30 -5.91
N ASP A 27 8.79 5.01 -4.66
CA ASP A 27 10.12 4.53 -4.29
C ASP A 27 10.40 3.16 -4.90
N TYR A 28 9.44 2.22 -4.85
CA TYR A 28 9.54 0.92 -5.52
C TYR A 28 9.80 1.06 -7.02
N CYS A 29 9.01 1.91 -7.71
CA CYS A 29 9.18 2.13 -9.16
C CYS A 29 10.55 2.73 -9.48
N ARG A 30 11.04 3.65 -8.64
CA ARG A 30 12.37 4.26 -8.80
C ARG A 30 13.49 3.24 -8.58
N GLU A 31 13.41 2.43 -7.53
CA GLU A 31 14.44 1.44 -7.17
C GLU A 31 14.54 0.31 -8.21
N ARG A 32 13.39 -0.12 -8.75
CA ARG A 32 13.32 -1.23 -9.72
C ARG A 32 13.35 -0.76 -11.19
N MET A 33 13.43 0.55 -11.44
CA MET A 33 13.29 1.17 -12.78
C MET A 33 12.01 0.70 -13.52
N VAL A 34 10.92 0.57 -12.76
CA VAL A 34 9.61 0.15 -13.27
C VAL A 34 8.82 1.37 -13.70
N ASP A 35 8.11 1.26 -14.82
CA ASP A 35 7.20 2.32 -15.26
C ASP A 35 6.04 2.48 -14.27
N PRO A 36 5.83 3.67 -13.67
CA PRO A 36 4.77 3.89 -12.69
C PRO A 36 3.34 3.75 -13.28
N SER A 37 3.19 3.81 -14.61
CA SER A 37 1.93 3.54 -15.31
C SER A 37 1.80 2.09 -15.77
N GLY A 38 2.87 1.31 -15.62
CA GLY A 38 3.02 -0.06 -16.07
C GLY A 38 2.21 -1.05 -15.23
N GLY A 39 2.10 -2.28 -15.75
CA GLY A 39 1.37 -3.35 -15.06
C GLY A 39 1.98 -3.67 -13.69
N GLU A 40 3.31 -3.70 -13.60
CA GLU A 40 4.01 -4.05 -12.36
C GLU A 40 3.75 -3.04 -11.22
N ALA A 41 3.77 -1.73 -11.52
CA ALA A 41 3.45 -0.69 -10.54
C ALA A 41 2.01 -0.78 -10.03
N LYS A 42 1.05 -1.09 -10.92
CA LYS A 42 -0.35 -1.29 -10.58
C LYS A 42 -0.57 -2.53 -9.72
N GLU A 43 0.12 -3.63 -10.05
CA GLU A 43 0.06 -4.87 -9.27
C GLU A 43 0.71 -4.67 -7.89
N ALA A 44 1.84 -3.96 -7.82
CA ALA A 44 2.47 -3.59 -6.54
C ALA A 44 1.52 -2.76 -5.67
N ALA A 45 0.82 -1.78 -6.27
CA ALA A 45 -0.17 -0.98 -5.56
C ALA A 45 -1.35 -1.81 -5.05
N ARG A 46 -1.83 -2.78 -5.83
CA ARG A 46 -2.91 -3.70 -5.42
C ARG A 46 -2.50 -4.58 -4.24
N GLU A 47 -1.29 -5.14 -4.28
CA GLU A 47 -0.79 -5.96 -3.16
C GLU A 47 -0.60 -5.13 -1.90
N LEU A 48 -0.08 -3.90 -2.03
CA LEU A 48 0.10 -2.99 -0.91
C LEU A 48 -1.24 -2.62 -0.26
N LEU A 49 -2.27 -2.34 -1.07
CA LEU A 49 -3.63 -2.13 -0.58
C LEU A 49 -4.22 -3.38 0.06
N THR A 50 -3.91 -4.56 -0.45
CA THR A 50 -4.36 -5.83 0.13
C THR A 50 -3.73 -6.04 1.50
N TRP A 51 -2.42 -5.80 1.65
CA TRP A 51 -1.73 -5.84 2.94
C TRP A 51 -2.29 -4.81 3.93
N PHE A 52 -2.61 -3.62 3.45
CA PHE A 52 -3.24 -2.59 4.26
C PHE A 52 -4.62 -3.03 4.76
N GLN A 53 -5.43 -3.63 3.89
CA GLN A 53 -6.78 -4.09 4.22
C GLN A 53 -6.79 -5.25 5.23
N ILE A 54 -5.77 -6.12 5.22
CA ILE A 54 -5.60 -7.19 6.21
C ILE A 54 -4.99 -6.72 7.53
N GLY A 55 -4.59 -5.44 7.63
CA GLY A 55 -4.12 -4.80 8.87
C GLY A 55 -2.62 -4.48 8.93
N VAL A 56 -1.88 -4.59 7.82
CA VAL A 56 -0.48 -4.13 7.76
C VAL A 56 -0.46 -2.63 7.47
N THR A 57 -0.37 -1.82 8.52
CA THR A 57 -0.36 -0.35 8.43
C THR A 57 1.03 0.26 8.55
N ASP A 58 2.03 -0.54 8.94
CA ASP A 58 3.39 -0.08 9.14
C ASP A 58 4.14 0.14 7.80
N GLN A 59 4.63 1.37 7.59
CA GLN A 59 5.32 1.77 6.37
C GLN A 59 6.57 0.93 6.10
N HIS A 60 7.38 0.67 7.12
CA HIS A 60 8.60 -0.11 6.96
C HIS A 60 8.28 -1.53 6.56
N ARG A 61 7.25 -2.13 7.17
CA ARG A 61 6.79 -3.47 6.84
C ARG A 61 6.24 -3.58 5.43
N LEU A 62 5.45 -2.61 4.99
CA LEU A 62 4.95 -2.55 3.62
C LEU A 62 6.08 -2.42 2.60
N ARG A 63 7.12 -1.64 2.92
CA ARG A 63 8.32 -1.54 2.08
C ARG A 63 9.10 -2.85 2.02
N GLU A 64 9.28 -3.53 3.14
CA GLU A 64 9.91 -4.85 3.17
C GLU A 64 9.15 -5.86 2.33
N LEU A 65 7.81 -5.88 2.42
CA LEU A 65 6.97 -6.77 1.63
C LEU A 65 7.06 -6.48 0.13
N LEU A 66 7.02 -5.19 -0.25
CA LEU A 66 7.26 -4.78 -1.64
C LEU A 66 8.64 -5.23 -2.16
N ASN A 67 9.68 -5.10 -1.34
CA ASN A 67 11.03 -5.48 -1.73
C ASN A 67 11.27 -6.99 -1.72
N SER A 68 10.54 -7.73 -0.88
CA SER A 68 10.55 -9.19 -0.82
C SER A 68 9.78 -9.85 -1.96
N ARG A 69 8.99 -9.04 -2.69
CA ARG A 69 8.32 -9.45 -3.93
C ARG A 69 9.40 -9.72 -4.98
N ASN A 70 9.55 -10.99 -5.35
CA ASN A 70 10.60 -11.49 -6.24
C ASN A 70 9.99 -11.91 -7.57
#